data_AF-A0A957RYT2-F1
#
_entry.id   AF-A0A957RYT2-F1
#
_cell.length_a   1.000
_cell.length_b   1.000
_cell.length_c   1.000
_cell.angle_alpha   90.00
_cell.angle_beta   90.00
_cell.angle_gamma   90.00
#
_symmetry.space_group_name_H-M   'P 1'
#
loop_
_entity.id
_entity.type
_entity.pdbx_description
1 polymer ?
#
loop_
_entity_poly.entity_id
_entity_poly.type
_entity_poly.pdbx_seq_one_letter_code
_entity_poly.pdbx_strand_id
1 'polypeptide(L)'
;MAMVVGMMLILAACGRGNREPTPEPAPAVVEATDTPTTAAEPAPTDEPTAESTPAEEPAATEADVDAAEQTESPLSAQESPLSAQDSPLSALQSPLFTAPPIAEPTVTDETGGVMGTLIVVKPTGEVLPVNQQFLALGEIILDDAGEERFAGYSASTAPRELTNEFGQFAIGDVEPGRYVLVLDVVVSAFLLNDPETGQGRVVEILPGEVLDLGTLQYESLPIYGYDQ
;
A
#
# COMPACT_ATOMS: atom_id res chain seq x y z
N MET A 1 39.86 -9.80 -23.96
CA MET A 1 41.20 -9.80 -23.32
C MET A 1 41.49 -8.39 -22.83
N ALA A 2 41.06 -8.05 -21.62
CA ALA A 2 41.56 -6.96 -20.78
C ALA A 2 40.88 -7.12 -19.43
N MET A 3 41.65 -7.71 -18.50
CA MET A 3 41.30 -8.09 -17.15
C MET A 3 41.44 -6.85 -16.27
N VAL A 4 40.39 -6.40 -15.59
CA VAL A 4 40.52 -5.40 -14.51
C VAL A 4 40.22 -6.12 -13.21
N VAL A 5 41.32 -6.63 -12.65
CA VAL A 5 41.46 -7.09 -11.27
C VAL A 5 41.83 -5.86 -10.45
N GLY A 6 41.06 -5.61 -9.39
CA GLY A 6 41.44 -4.64 -8.36
C GLY A 6 40.21 -4.27 -7.54
N MET A 7 40.28 -4.13 -6.22
CA MET A 7 41.34 -4.36 -5.28
C MET A 7 40.62 -4.44 -3.94
N MET A 8 40.82 -5.57 -3.25
CA MET A 8 40.32 -5.87 -1.93
C MET A 8 41.01 -4.95 -0.93
N LEU A 9 40.27 -4.05 -0.26
CA LEU A 9 40.77 -3.29 0.89
C LEU A 9 39.98 -3.70 2.13
N ILE A 10 40.64 -4.47 2.98
CA ILE A 10 40.21 -4.89 4.30
C ILE A 10 40.50 -3.74 5.28
N LEU A 11 39.47 -3.17 5.89
CA LEU A 11 39.63 -2.32 7.08
C LEU A 11 38.95 -3.02 8.27
N ALA A 12 39.77 -3.74 9.02
CA ALA A 12 39.47 -4.22 10.35
C ALA A 12 39.60 -3.05 11.34
N ALA A 13 38.49 -2.58 11.89
CA ALA A 13 38.49 -1.68 13.04
C ALA A 13 38.08 -2.46 14.30
N CYS A 14 39.09 -2.89 15.06
CA CYS A 14 38.93 -3.38 16.42
C CYS A 14 38.58 -2.22 17.36
N GLY A 15 37.28 -1.97 17.56
CA GLY A 15 36.77 -1.07 18.61
C GLY A 15 36.67 -1.79 19.95
N ARG A 16 37.72 -1.66 20.76
CA ARG A 16 37.86 -2.26 22.09
C ARG A 16 37.33 -1.28 23.16
N GLY A 17 36.22 -1.65 23.80
CA GLY A 17 35.96 -1.34 25.21
C GLY A 17 35.32 0.01 25.55
N ASN A 18 34.02 -0.04 25.84
CA ASN A 18 33.44 0.60 27.01
C ASN A 18 32.23 -0.24 27.45
N ARG A 19 32.43 -1.09 28.46
CA ARG A 19 31.32 -1.72 29.17
C ARG A 19 30.85 -0.70 30.20
N GLU A 20 29.71 -0.07 29.94
CA GLU A 20 28.99 0.64 30.98
C GLU A 20 28.62 -0.35 32.10
N PRO A 21 28.75 0.06 33.37
CA PRO A 21 28.34 -0.76 34.49
C PRO A 21 26.82 -0.96 34.45
N THR A 22 26.41 -2.22 34.35
CA THR A 22 25.03 -2.66 34.54
C THR A 22 24.46 -2.06 35.83
N PRO A 23 23.34 -1.32 35.79
CA PRO A 23 22.69 -0.87 37.01
C PRO A 23 22.24 -2.09 37.82
N GLU A 24 22.63 -2.08 39.09
CA GLU A 24 22.25 -3.03 40.12
C GLU A 24 20.71 -3.16 40.18
N PRO A 25 20.14 -4.36 40.12
CA PRO A 25 18.69 -4.53 40.19
C PRO A 25 18.18 -4.08 41.56
N ALA A 26 17.29 -3.09 41.56
CA ALA A 26 16.59 -2.64 42.75
C ALA A 26 15.85 -3.81 43.42
N PRO A 27 15.80 -3.87 44.76
CA PRO A 27 15.09 -4.93 45.48
C PRO A 27 13.61 -4.93 45.12
N ALA A 28 13.10 -6.12 44.81
CA ALA A 28 11.69 -6.37 44.55
C ALA A 28 10.83 -5.88 45.72
N VAL A 29 10.03 -4.84 45.47
CA VAL A 29 8.94 -4.45 46.35
C VAL A 29 7.83 -5.48 46.13
N VAL A 30 7.71 -6.40 47.09
CA VAL A 30 6.58 -7.31 47.22
C VAL A 30 5.42 -6.47 47.78
N GLU A 31 4.62 -5.87 46.91
CA GLU A 31 3.32 -5.33 47.30
C GLU A 31 2.22 -6.37 47.11
N ALA A 32 1.39 -6.43 48.14
CA ALA A 32 0.47 -7.50 48.43
C ALA A 32 -0.71 -7.54 47.45
N THR A 33 -1.02 -8.76 47.04
CA THR A 33 -2.35 -9.39 46.99
C THR A 33 -3.55 -8.44 47.14
N ASP A 34 -4.22 -8.16 46.02
CA ASP A 34 -5.67 -8.04 46.02
C ASP A 34 -6.26 -8.92 44.93
N THR A 35 -7.18 -9.77 45.37
CA THR A 35 -7.77 -10.89 44.65
C THR A 35 -8.98 -10.39 43.87
N PRO A 36 -9.02 -10.41 42.52
CA PRO A 36 -10.29 -10.29 41.83
C PRO A 36 -11.03 -11.63 41.92
N THR A 37 -12.08 -11.61 42.73
CA THR A 37 -13.20 -12.53 42.80
C THR A 37 -13.50 -13.20 41.45
N THR A 38 -13.36 -14.53 41.47
CA THR A 38 -13.94 -15.49 40.52
C THR A 38 -15.44 -15.22 40.35
N ALA A 39 -15.81 -14.56 39.26
CA ALA A 39 -17.18 -14.55 38.76
C ALA A 39 -17.40 -15.83 37.96
N ALA A 40 -18.44 -16.56 38.35
CA ALA A 40 -18.80 -17.87 37.88
C ALA A 40 -18.96 -17.94 36.35
N GLU A 41 -18.32 -18.96 35.79
CA GLU A 41 -18.53 -19.54 34.46
C GLU A 41 -20.01 -19.98 34.31
N PRO A 42 -20.79 -19.40 33.39
CA PRO A 42 -22.04 -20.01 32.98
C PRO A 42 -21.75 -21.22 32.06
N ALA A 43 -22.37 -22.34 32.41
CA ALA A 43 -22.24 -23.63 31.76
C ALA A 43 -22.46 -23.61 30.22
N PRO A 44 -21.82 -24.51 29.47
CA PRO A 44 -22.13 -24.70 28.05
C PRO A 44 -23.57 -25.22 27.91
N THR A 45 -24.40 -24.46 27.20
CA THR A 45 -25.70 -24.95 26.75
C THR A 45 -25.48 -25.75 25.48
N ASP A 46 -25.67 -27.06 25.59
CA ASP A 46 -25.83 -27.98 24.48
C ASP A 46 -26.97 -27.51 23.56
N GLU A 47 -26.67 -27.22 22.30
CA GLU A 47 -27.68 -27.13 21.25
C GLU A 47 -27.18 -27.78 19.93
N PRO A 48 -28.12 -28.27 19.10
CA PRO A 48 -28.07 -29.64 18.61
C PRO A 48 -27.40 -29.82 17.25
N THR A 49 -26.82 -31.00 17.09
CA THR A 49 -26.59 -31.71 15.84
C THR A 49 -27.85 -31.75 14.97
N ALA A 50 -27.80 -31.12 13.81
CA ALA A 50 -28.55 -31.46 12.60
C ALA A 50 -27.51 -31.48 11.47
N GLU A 51 -26.99 -32.62 11.00
CA GLU A 51 -27.64 -33.63 10.15
C GLU A 51 -28.66 -33.05 9.16
N SER A 52 -28.19 -32.71 7.95
CA SER A 52 -28.85 -33.02 6.66
C SER A 52 -27.95 -32.63 5.47
N THR A 53 -27.36 -33.67 4.85
CA THR A 53 -27.31 -34.06 3.42
C THR A 53 -28.21 -33.25 2.43
N PRO A 54 -28.11 -33.37 1.08
CA PRO A 54 -27.06 -33.75 0.10
C PRO A 54 -26.80 -32.68 -0.99
N ALA A 55 -25.87 -32.99 -1.89
CA ALA A 55 -25.60 -32.36 -3.18
C ALA A 55 -26.84 -32.11 -4.06
N GLU A 56 -26.85 -30.98 -4.77
CA GLU A 56 -27.59 -30.81 -6.01
C GLU A 56 -26.74 -30.06 -7.04
N GLU A 57 -26.32 -30.81 -8.05
CA GLU A 57 -25.71 -30.39 -9.30
C GLU A 57 -26.84 -30.04 -10.28
N PRO A 58 -26.86 -28.82 -10.85
CA PRO A 58 -27.55 -28.59 -12.11
C PRO A 58 -26.53 -28.44 -13.24
N ALA A 59 -26.39 -29.54 -13.98
CA ALA A 59 -26.45 -29.65 -15.43
C ALA A 59 -26.10 -28.41 -16.28
N ALA A 60 -25.12 -28.67 -17.15
CA ALA A 60 -24.82 -27.96 -18.38
C ALA A 60 -26.07 -27.48 -19.15
N THR A 61 -25.96 -26.29 -19.74
CA THR A 61 -26.69 -25.93 -20.95
C THR A 61 -25.69 -25.38 -21.96
N GLU A 62 -25.29 -26.28 -22.86
CA GLU A 62 -24.72 -25.92 -24.15
C GLU A 62 -25.86 -25.33 -25.00
N ALA A 63 -25.75 -24.05 -25.33
CA ALA A 63 -26.55 -23.42 -26.36
C ALA A 63 -25.63 -23.02 -27.51
N ASP A 64 -25.50 -23.98 -28.41
CA ASP A 64 -25.09 -23.81 -29.80
C ASP A 64 -26.01 -22.78 -30.49
N VAL A 65 -25.42 -21.72 -31.04
CA VAL A 65 -26.06 -20.87 -32.04
C VAL A 65 -25.04 -20.55 -33.12
N ASP A 66 -24.94 -21.50 -34.04
CA ASP A 66 -24.66 -21.29 -35.46
C ASP A 66 -25.60 -20.20 -36.03
N ALA A 67 -25.03 -19.11 -36.56
CA ALA A 67 -25.68 -18.27 -37.57
C ALA A 67 -24.64 -17.39 -38.27
N ALA A 68 -24.18 -17.90 -39.40
CA ALA A 68 -23.61 -17.08 -40.46
C ALA A 68 -24.61 -15.97 -40.86
N GLU A 69 -24.12 -14.77 -41.19
CA GLU A 69 -24.18 -14.28 -42.57
C GLU A 69 -23.42 -12.96 -42.74
N GLN A 70 -22.64 -12.98 -43.81
CA GLN A 70 -21.90 -11.89 -44.42
C GLN A 70 -22.82 -10.70 -44.76
N THR A 71 -22.34 -9.48 -44.56
CA THR A 71 -22.73 -8.37 -45.43
C THR A 71 -21.51 -7.47 -45.66
N GLU A 72 -20.83 -7.77 -46.76
CA GLU A 72 -19.84 -6.89 -47.38
C GLU A 72 -20.54 -5.60 -47.82
N SER A 73 -20.22 -4.49 -47.18
CA SER A 73 -20.63 -3.16 -47.66
C SER A 73 -19.49 -2.53 -48.46
N PRO A 74 -19.75 -2.05 -49.69
CA PRO A 74 -18.73 -1.54 -50.58
C PRO A 74 -18.17 -0.20 -50.10
N LEU A 75 -16.84 -0.17 -50.07
CA LEU A 75 -15.97 0.99 -49.91
C LEU A 75 -16.36 2.10 -50.89
N SER A 76 -17.10 3.11 -50.41
CA SER A 76 -17.27 4.37 -51.13
C SER A 76 -16.16 5.33 -50.69
N ALA A 77 -15.10 5.40 -51.50
CA ALA A 77 -14.08 6.42 -51.40
C ALA A 77 -14.69 7.78 -51.79
N GLN A 78 -15.00 8.63 -50.81
CA GLN A 78 -15.24 10.04 -51.05
C GLN A 78 -13.91 10.79 -50.91
N GLU A 79 -13.35 11.16 -52.05
CA GLU A 79 -12.27 12.13 -52.17
C GLU A 79 -12.77 13.49 -51.67
N SER A 80 -12.39 13.86 -50.45
CA SER A 80 -12.56 15.21 -49.93
C SER A 80 -11.35 16.07 -50.34
N PRO A 81 -11.54 17.22 -51.00
CA PRO A 81 -10.45 18.10 -51.36
C PRO A 81 -9.87 18.75 -50.10
N LEU A 82 -8.60 18.45 -49.82
CA LEU A 82 -7.77 19.13 -48.83
C LEU A 82 -7.78 20.64 -49.09
N SER A 83 -8.54 21.39 -48.30
CA SER A 83 -8.26 22.79 -48.03
C SER A 83 -7.31 22.83 -46.85
N ALA A 84 -6.02 22.97 -47.12
CA ALA A 84 -5.01 23.29 -46.13
C ALA A 84 -5.31 24.70 -45.58
N GLN A 85 -6.11 24.77 -44.53
CA GLN A 85 -6.15 25.94 -43.67
C GLN A 85 -4.95 25.85 -42.73
N ASP A 86 -4.02 26.78 -42.90
CA ASP A 86 -3.03 27.18 -41.92
C ASP A 86 -3.74 27.48 -40.58
N SER A 87 -3.94 26.45 -39.78
CA SER A 87 -4.31 26.60 -38.37
C SER A 87 -3.11 27.21 -37.67
N PRO A 88 -3.20 28.43 -37.12
CA PRO A 88 -2.16 28.92 -36.25
C PRO A 88 -2.16 27.97 -35.05
N LEU A 89 -1.09 27.18 -34.94
CA LEU A 89 -0.71 26.42 -33.76
C LEU A 89 -0.39 27.42 -32.65
N SER A 90 -1.41 28.15 -32.19
CA SER A 90 -1.45 28.70 -30.86
C SER A 90 -1.37 27.50 -29.94
N ALA A 91 -0.14 27.23 -29.49
CA ALA A 91 0.11 26.37 -28.37
C ALA A 91 -0.85 26.80 -27.26
N LEU A 92 -1.94 26.05 -27.12
CA LEU A 92 -2.74 26.04 -25.92
C LEU A 92 -1.79 25.47 -24.87
N GLN A 93 -0.97 26.33 -24.28
CA GLN A 93 -0.32 26.07 -23.02
C GLN A 93 -1.48 25.93 -22.03
N SER A 94 -2.03 24.72 -21.95
CA SER A 94 -2.91 24.32 -20.87
C SER A 94 -2.23 24.82 -19.59
N PRO A 95 -2.93 25.58 -18.74
CA PRO A 95 -2.34 26.08 -17.51
C PRO A 95 -1.76 24.86 -16.79
N LEU A 96 -0.43 24.86 -16.62
CA LEU A 96 0.26 23.85 -15.85
C LEU A 96 -0.32 23.96 -14.44
N PHE A 97 -1.25 23.06 -14.12
CA PHE A 97 -1.84 22.98 -12.80
C PHE A 97 -0.70 22.56 -11.87
N THR A 98 -0.09 23.56 -11.25
CA THR A 98 0.99 23.34 -10.31
C THR A 98 0.32 22.92 -9.02
N ALA A 99 0.46 21.65 -8.67
CA ALA A 99 -0.06 21.15 -7.41
C ALA A 99 0.49 22.01 -6.25
N PRO A 100 -0.33 22.35 -5.26
CA PRO A 100 0.12 23.05 -4.08
C PRO A 100 1.22 22.23 -3.37
N PRO A 101 2.11 22.89 -2.62
CA PRO A 101 3.08 22.17 -1.80
C PRO A 101 2.34 21.31 -0.77
N ILE A 102 2.80 20.07 -0.60
CA ILE A 102 2.32 19.16 0.43
C ILE A 102 2.75 19.71 1.79
N ALA A 103 1.90 19.59 2.81
CA ALA A 103 2.32 19.90 4.18
C ALA A 103 3.46 18.95 4.57
N GLU A 104 4.59 19.50 4.99
CA GLU A 104 5.72 18.69 5.44
C GLU A 104 5.29 17.88 6.68
N PRO A 105 5.57 16.56 6.73
CA PRO A 105 5.23 15.75 7.88
C PRO A 105 6.01 16.24 9.10
N THR A 106 5.36 16.23 10.26
CA THR A 106 6.03 16.54 11.52
C THR A 106 6.95 15.39 11.89
N VAL A 107 8.23 15.66 12.11
CA VAL A 107 9.23 14.67 12.55
C VAL A 107 10.04 15.21 13.71
N THR A 108 10.52 14.31 14.57
CA THR A 108 11.38 14.63 15.72
C THR A 108 12.67 13.81 15.65
N ASP A 109 13.58 13.95 16.59
CA ASP A 109 14.74 13.07 16.72
C ASP A 109 14.39 11.63 17.15
N GLU A 110 13.16 11.39 17.59
CA GLU A 110 12.65 10.07 17.98
C GLU A 110 11.66 9.48 16.97
N THR A 111 11.09 10.31 16.08
CA THR A 111 10.07 9.89 15.10
C THR A 111 10.47 10.27 13.68
N GLY A 112 10.03 9.48 12.70
CA GLY A 112 10.19 9.77 11.28
C GLY A 112 8.87 10.08 10.60
N GLY A 113 8.92 10.18 9.28
CA GLY A 113 7.73 10.39 8.46
C GLY A 113 7.87 9.78 7.08
N VAL A 114 6.76 9.68 6.36
CA VAL A 114 6.72 9.20 4.98
C VAL A 114 5.80 10.08 4.16
N MET A 115 6.20 10.39 2.93
CA MET A 115 5.40 11.16 1.99
C MET A 115 5.41 10.55 0.59
N GLY A 116 4.43 10.92 -0.23
CA GLY A 116 4.37 10.49 -1.61
C GLY A 116 3.11 10.95 -2.32
N THR A 117 2.92 10.44 -3.53
CA THR A 117 1.72 10.67 -4.36
C THR A 117 1.17 9.34 -4.85
N LEU A 118 -0.11 9.07 -4.63
CA LEU A 118 -0.81 7.88 -5.09
C LEU A 118 -1.69 8.20 -6.31
N ILE A 119 -1.40 7.55 -7.43
CA ILE A 119 -2.15 7.70 -8.69
C ILE A 119 -2.54 6.35 -9.29
N VAL A 120 -3.64 6.36 -10.02
CA VAL A 120 -4.05 5.29 -10.92
C VAL A 120 -3.81 5.73 -12.35
N VAL A 121 -3.12 4.89 -13.14
CA VAL A 121 -2.88 5.11 -14.56
C VAL A 121 -3.65 4.06 -15.34
N LYS A 122 -4.74 4.48 -15.98
CA LYS A 122 -5.58 3.56 -16.77
C LYS A 122 -4.84 3.10 -18.04
N PRO A 123 -5.25 1.97 -18.65
CA PRO A 123 -4.72 1.52 -19.94
C PRO A 123 -4.87 2.56 -21.07
N THR A 124 -5.80 3.51 -20.93
CA THR A 124 -6.01 4.63 -21.85
C THR A 124 -4.93 5.72 -21.75
N GLY A 125 -4.06 5.65 -20.74
CA GLY A 125 -3.10 6.71 -20.38
C GLY A 125 -3.71 7.82 -19.52
N GLU A 126 -4.99 7.71 -19.13
CA GLU A 126 -5.62 8.63 -18.18
C GLU A 126 -4.99 8.46 -16.79
N VAL A 127 -4.57 9.58 -16.19
CA VAL A 127 -3.99 9.61 -14.84
C VAL A 127 -5.03 10.17 -13.86
N LEU A 128 -5.40 9.36 -12.88
CA LEU A 128 -6.36 9.70 -11.84
C LEU A 128 -5.66 9.75 -10.47
N PRO A 129 -5.58 10.92 -9.82
CA PRO A 129 -5.09 11.00 -8.45
C PRO A 129 -6.07 10.31 -7.50
N VAL A 130 -5.55 9.52 -6.55
CA VAL A 130 -6.39 8.84 -5.55
C VAL A 130 -6.68 9.82 -4.42
N ASN A 131 -7.82 10.50 -4.49
CA ASN A 131 -8.17 11.56 -3.55
C ASN A 131 -9.03 11.10 -2.37
N GLN A 132 -8.87 11.75 -1.21
CA GLN A 132 -9.68 11.56 0.00
C GLN A 132 -9.72 10.11 0.51
N GLN A 133 -8.63 9.35 0.32
CA GLN A 133 -8.51 7.99 0.85
C GLN A 133 -7.52 7.95 2.00
N PHE A 134 -7.78 7.07 2.97
CA PHE A 134 -6.84 6.86 4.06
C PHE A 134 -5.70 5.99 3.58
N LEU A 135 -4.48 6.52 3.69
CA LEU A 135 -3.27 5.75 3.57
C LEU A 135 -2.69 5.54 4.97
N ALA A 136 -2.40 4.30 5.30
CA ALA A 136 -1.93 3.90 6.62
C ALA A 136 -0.66 3.05 6.55
N LEU A 137 0.03 2.98 7.68
CA LEU A 137 1.20 2.12 7.88
C LEU A 137 0.80 0.92 8.75
N GLY A 138 0.86 -0.27 8.14
CA GLY A 138 0.69 -1.53 8.84
C GLY A 138 2.02 -2.04 9.38
N GLU A 139 2.01 -2.64 10.58
CA GLU A 139 3.19 -3.24 11.18
C GLU A 139 3.53 -4.57 10.53
N ILE A 140 4.83 -4.86 10.37
CA ILE A 140 5.28 -6.17 9.90
C ILE A 140 5.40 -7.13 11.07
N ILE A 141 4.71 -8.27 10.98
CA ILE A 141 4.78 -9.35 11.95
C ILE A 141 5.84 -10.34 11.45
N LEU A 142 6.90 -10.44 12.23
CA LEU A 142 7.97 -11.41 12.05
C LEU A 142 7.56 -12.75 12.66
N ASP A 143 8.06 -13.84 12.07
CA ASP A 143 7.93 -15.16 12.67
C ASP A 143 9.05 -15.49 13.67
N ASP A 144 9.03 -16.71 14.22
CA ASP A 144 10.03 -17.16 15.20
C ASP A 144 11.47 -17.19 14.66
N ALA A 145 11.64 -17.19 13.33
CA ALA A 145 12.95 -17.11 12.67
C ALA A 145 13.37 -15.66 12.38
N GLY A 146 12.52 -14.68 12.69
CA GLY A 146 12.72 -13.27 12.36
C GLY A 146 12.42 -12.95 10.90
N GLU A 147 11.76 -13.86 10.17
CA GLU A 147 11.38 -13.64 8.77
C GLU A 147 10.02 -12.96 8.67
N GLU A 148 9.87 -12.08 7.69
CA GLU A 148 8.64 -11.34 7.46
C GLU A 148 7.57 -12.29 6.94
N ARG A 149 6.48 -12.45 7.68
CA ARG A 149 5.41 -13.39 7.31
C ARG A 149 4.08 -12.72 7.07
N PHE A 150 3.71 -11.76 7.93
CA PHE A 150 2.42 -11.10 7.85
C PHE A 150 2.54 -9.60 8.04
N ALA A 151 1.51 -8.89 7.61
CA ALA A 151 1.30 -7.49 7.97
C ALA A 151 0.07 -7.39 8.87
N GLY A 152 0.19 -6.68 9.98
CA GLY A 152 -0.89 -6.31 10.87
C GLY A 152 -1.35 -4.89 10.60
N TYR A 153 -2.67 -4.68 10.49
CA TYR A 153 -3.25 -3.35 10.38
C TYR A 153 -4.36 -3.18 11.41
N SER A 154 -4.32 -2.07 12.15
CA SER A 154 -5.34 -1.67 13.13
C SER A 154 -5.72 -0.22 12.89
N ALA A 155 -6.92 0.01 12.37
CA ALA A 155 -7.40 1.34 11.99
C ALA A 155 -7.52 2.34 13.16
N SER A 156 -7.52 1.86 14.41
CA SER A 156 -7.60 2.72 15.61
C SER A 156 -6.24 3.20 16.11
N THR A 157 -5.14 2.52 15.74
CA THR A 157 -3.81 2.76 16.30
C THR A 157 -2.75 3.02 15.24
N ALA A 158 -2.95 2.54 14.00
CA ALA A 158 -2.00 2.71 12.93
C ALA A 158 -1.82 4.19 12.54
N PRO A 159 -0.58 4.66 12.32
CA PRO A 159 -0.33 5.96 11.71
C PRO A 159 -0.97 6.02 10.33
N ARG A 160 -1.77 7.07 10.07
CA ARG A 160 -2.51 7.22 8.81
C ARG A 160 -2.81 8.68 8.51
N GLU A 161 -2.97 8.98 7.23
CA GLU A 161 -3.30 10.31 6.72
C GLU A 161 -4.25 10.21 5.51
N LEU A 162 -5.04 11.27 5.27
CA LEU A 162 -5.87 11.37 4.07
C LEU A 162 -5.07 11.88 2.88
N THR A 163 -5.24 11.24 1.72
CA THR A 163 -4.73 11.79 0.47
C THR A 163 -5.50 13.06 0.09
N ASN A 164 -4.79 14.07 -0.42
CA ASN A 164 -5.41 15.31 -0.90
C ASN A 164 -6.02 15.16 -2.30
N GLU A 165 -6.51 16.25 -2.90
CA GLU A 165 -7.13 16.25 -4.23
C GLU A 165 -6.17 15.86 -5.38
N PHE A 166 -4.85 15.87 -5.13
CA PHE A 166 -3.80 15.45 -6.07
C PHE A 166 -3.25 14.06 -5.75
N GLY A 167 -3.85 13.34 -4.80
CA GLY A 167 -3.39 12.03 -4.36
C GLY A 167 -2.13 12.06 -3.49
N GLN A 168 -1.72 13.25 -3.06
CA GLN A 168 -0.54 13.40 -2.21
C GLN A 168 -0.87 13.10 -0.75
N PHE A 169 0.08 12.53 -0.02
CA PHE A 169 -0.02 12.23 1.40
C PHE A 169 1.30 12.52 2.12
N ALA A 170 1.22 12.79 3.41
CA ALA A 170 2.36 12.96 4.30
C ALA A 170 2.00 12.46 5.71
N ILE A 171 2.51 11.30 6.10
CA ILE A 171 2.30 10.72 7.43
C ILE A 171 3.53 11.08 8.27
N GLY A 172 3.33 11.88 9.32
CA GLY A 172 4.38 12.25 10.27
C GLY A 172 4.22 11.57 11.63
N ASP A 173 5.14 11.87 12.53
CA ASP A 173 5.17 11.39 13.91
C ASP A 173 5.08 9.87 14.03
N VAL A 174 5.81 9.16 13.16
CA VAL A 174 5.82 7.71 13.09
C VAL A 174 7.03 7.15 13.84
N GLU A 175 6.81 6.16 14.70
CA GLU A 175 7.92 5.46 15.36
C GLU A 175 8.87 4.83 14.33
N PRO A 176 10.19 4.81 14.58
CA PRO A 176 11.13 4.16 13.67
C PRO A 176 10.88 2.65 13.59
N GLY A 177 10.85 2.12 12.37
CA GLY A 177 10.51 0.72 12.15
C GLY A 177 10.27 0.38 10.69
N ARG A 178 9.89 -0.87 10.44
CA ARG A 178 9.52 -1.36 9.10
C ARG A 178 8.01 -1.57 9.03
N TYR A 179 7.40 -0.98 8.01
CA TYR A 179 5.96 -0.94 7.83
C TYR A 179 5.58 -1.36 6.42
N VAL A 180 4.33 -1.76 6.21
CA VAL A 180 3.73 -1.89 4.89
C VAL A 180 2.74 -0.76 4.63
N LEU A 181 2.62 -0.33 3.37
CA LEU A 181 1.57 0.60 2.98
C LEU A 181 0.22 -0.11 2.86
N VAL A 182 -0.79 0.46 3.48
CA VAL A 182 -2.17 -0.03 3.47
C VAL A 182 -3.10 1.09 3.00
N LEU A 183 -3.93 0.78 2.00
CA LEU A 183 -5.04 1.62 1.56
C LEU A 183 -6.29 1.23 2.34
N ASP A 184 -6.77 2.10 3.22
CA ASP A 184 -7.99 1.91 4.00
C ASP A 184 -9.16 2.65 3.34
N VAL A 185 -10.17 1.89 2.94
CA VAL A 185 -11.37 2.39 2.23
C VAL A 185 -12.61 2.33 3.12
N VAL A 186 -12.44 2.52 4.42
CA VAL A 186 -13.47 2.54 5.48
C VAL A 186 -14.08 1.18 5.79
N VAL A 187 -14.48 0.43 4.75
CA VAL A 187 -15.10 -0.90 4.88
C VAL A 187 -14.12 -2.05 4.68
N SER A 188 -12.98 -1.77 4.08
CA SER A 188 -11.92 -2.76 3.81
C SER A 188 -10.56 -2.09 3.81
N ALA A 189 -9.52 -2.89 4.00
CA ALA A 189 -8.14 -2.45 3.92
C ALA A 189 -7.40 -3.33 2.92
N PHE A 190 -6.60 -2.69 2.06
CA PHE A 190 -5.85 -3.36 1.01
C PHE A 190 -4.37 -3.06 1.16
N LEU A 191 -3.54 -4.10 1.05
CA LEU A 191 -2.11 -3.92 1.04
C LEU A 191 -1.69 -3.35 -0.32
N LEU A 192 -0.97 -2.22 -0.32
CA LEU A 192 -0.42 -1.66 -1.54
C LEU A 192 0.82 -2.45 -1.94
N ASN A 193 0.66 -3.26 -2.98
CA ASN A 193 1.75 -4.06 -3.51
C ASN A 193 2.68 -3.22 -4.38
N ASP A 194 3.92 -3.65 -4.49
CA ASP A 194 4.86 -3.16 -5.48
C ASP A 194 4.47 -3.71 -6.87
N PRO A 195 4.30 -2.88 -7.89
CA PRO A 195 3.85 -3.34 -9.21
C PRO A 195 4.89 -4.21 -9.93
N GLU A 196 6.18 -4.12 -9.58
CA GLU A 196 7.23 -4.90 -10.20
C GLU A 196 7.34 -6.30 -9.58
N THR A 197 7.18 -6.40 -8.26
CA THR A 197 7.37 -7.66 -7.52
C THR A 197 6.07 -8.36 -7.14
N GLY A 198 4.95 -7.64 -7.12
CA GLY A 198 3.66 -8.10 -6.60
C GLY A 198 3.62 -8.32 -5.09
N GLN A 199 4.71 -8.04 -4.37
CA GLN A 199 4.79 -8.15 -2.92
C GLN A 199 4.34 -6.87 -2.25
N GLY A 200 4.00 -6.95 -0.96
CA GLY A 200 3.66 -5.76 -0.20
C GLY A 200 4.79 -4.73 -0.16
N ARG A 201 4.46 -3.46 -0.41
CA ARG A 201 5.46 -2.40 -0.37
C ARG A 201 5.88 -2.13 1.07
N VAL A 202 7.07 -2.60 1.41
CA VAL A 202 7.70 -2.36 2.71
C VAL A 202 8.45 -1.03 2.68
N VAL A 203 8.28 -0.24 3.73
CA VAL A 203 9.00 1.02 3.97
C VAL A 203 9.70 0.96 5.30
N GLU A 204 10.90 1.52 5.37
CA GLU A 204 11.69 1.63 6.60
C GLU A 204 11.75 3.10 7.01
N ILE A 205 11.24 3.40 8.20
CA ILE A 205 11.20 4.75 8.75
C ILE A 205 12.34 4.88 9.75
N LEU A 206 13.19 5.88 9.52
CA LEU A 206 14.32 6.22 10.37
C LEU A 206 13.99 7.46 11.22
N PRO A 207 14.53 7.57 12.44
CA PRO A 207 14.27 8.71 13.31
C PRO A 207 14.83 10.00 12.71
N GLY A 208 14.04 11.08 12.74
CA GLY A 208 14.44 12.39 12.20
C GLY A 208 14.48 12.47 10.68
N GLU A 209 14.06 11.42 9.97
CA GLU A 209 14.05 11.38 8.52
C GLU A 209 12.64 11.33 7.96
N VAL A 210 12.48 11.96 6.79
CA VAL A 210 11.26 11.86 5.99
C VAL A 210 11.58 11.04 4.76
N LEU A 211 10.95 9.87 4.67
CA LEU A 211 11.05 8.99 3.51
C LEU A 211 10.12 9.47 2.40
N ASP A 212 10.68 9.93 1.28
CA ASP A 212 9.89 10.24 0.08
C ASP A 212 9.76 9.00 -0.81
N LEU A 213 8.53 8.52 -0.97
CA LEU A 213 8.18 7.39 -1.82
C LEU A 213 7.98 7.79 -3.30
N GLY A 214 8.03 9.09 -3.61
CA GLY A 214 7.77 9.62 -4.93
C GLY A 214 6.34 9.36 -5.38
N THR A 215 6.17 8.90 -6.63
CA THR A 215 4.86 8.59 -7.21
C THR A 215 4.60 7.10 -7.22
N LEU A 216 3.62 6.68 -6.44
CA LEU A 216 3.05 5.33 -6.43
C LEU A 216 2.02 5.21 -7.56
N GLN A 217 2.32 4.40 -8.57
CA GLN A 217 1.47 4.23 -9.76
C GLN A 217 0.86 2.83 -9.78
N TYR A 218 -0.45 2.77 -9.96
CA TYR A 218 -1.22 1.52 -10.06
C TYR A 218 -2.09 1.52 -11.30
N GLU A 219 -2.30 0.36 -11.92
CA GLU A 219 -3.21 0.25 -13.07
C GLU A 219 -4.68 0.26 -12.64
N SER A 220 -4.96 -0.33 -11.47
CA SER A 220 -6.27 -0.32 -10.84
C SER A 220 -6.11 -0.41 -9.32
N LEU A 221 -7.09 0.11 -8.60
CA LEU A 221 -7.22 -0.05 -7.16
C LEU A 221 -8.66 -0.47 -6.83
N PRO A 222 -8.88 -1.27 -5.77
CA PRO A 222 -10.19 -1.74 -5.35
C PRO A 222 -10.99 -0.63 -4.63
N ILE A 223 -11.08 0.54 -5.26
CA ILE A 223 -11.84 1.70 -4.84
C ILE A 223 -12.84 2.06 -5.95
N TYR A 224 -14.06 2.40 -5.54
CA TYR A 224 -15.12 2.73 -6.48
C TYR A 224 -14.70 3.91 -7.37
N GLY A 225 -14.77 3.71 -8.70
CA GLY A 225 -14.45 4.74 -9.69
C GLY A 225 -13.01 4.68 -10.23
N TYR A 226 -12.19 3.75 -9.74
CA TYR A 226 -10.81 3.52 -10.24
C TYR A 226 -10.59 2.09 -10.74
N ASP A 227 -11.63 1.26 -10.77
CA ASP A 227 -11.63 -0.15 -11.18
C ASP A 227 -12.15 -0.37 -12.62
N GLN A 228 -12.37 0.70 -13.40
CA GLN A 228 -12.95 0.68 -14.76
C GLN A 228 -12.00 1.13 -15.86
#